data_AF-A0A969H256-F1
#
_entry.id   AF-A0A969H256-F1
#
_cell.length_a   1.000
_cell.length_b   1.000
_cell.length_c   1.000
_cell.angle_alpha   90.00
_cell.angle_beta   90.00
_cell.angle_gamma   90.00
#
_symmetry.space_group_name_H-M   'P 1'
#
loop_
_entity.id
_entity.type
_entity.pdbx_description
1 polymer ?
#
loop_
_entity_poly.entity_id
_entity_poly.type
_entity_poly.pdbx_seq_one_letter_code
_entity_poly.pdbx_strand_id
1 'polypeptide(L)'
;MKRGSFTFIILGLALAALGYGIAYDLATAQQSSSPPSSASRLQAIARIVDVENGRVARKRINAENYQLVDIDTELFAGDLILPEGNAIVLVQCNESGTVWRVPAGSPSGVSSGCASPNRFNFSPR
;
A
#
# COMPACT_ATOMS: atom_id res chain seq x y z
N MET A 1 0.34 -7.28 -70.19
CA MET A 1 -0.80 -7.30 -71.13
C MET A 1 -1.93 -8.11 -70.53
N LYS A 2 -3.19 -7.75 -70.86
CA LYS A 2 -4.49 -8.39 -70.56
C LYS A 2 -5.21 -8.03 -69.24
N ARG A 3 -6.28 -7.24 -69.44
CA ARG A 3 -7.41 -6.94 -68.56
C ARG A 3 -8.43 -8.10 -68.57
N GLY A 4 -9.33 -8.09 -67.59
CA GLY A 4 -10.65 -8.75 -67.59
C GLY A 4 -10.99 -9.18 -66.17
N SER A 5 -11.79 -8.46 -65.37
CA SER A 5 -13.22 -8.15 -65.51
C SER A 5 -14.04 -9.41 -65.80
N PHE A 6 -14.92 -9.82 -64.88
CA PHE A 6 -16.34 -10.08 -65.12
C PHE A 6 -17.03 -10.61 -63.86
N THR A 7 -17.98 -9.81 -63.38
CA THR A 7 -19.02 -10.07 -62.39
C THR A 7 -19.88 -11.29 -62.76
N PHE A 8 -20.22 -12.14 -61.78
CA PHE A 8 -21.45 -12.94 -61.84
C PHE A 8 -22.19 -12.95 -60.50
N ILE A 9 -23.42 -12.47 -60.58
CA ILE A 9 -24.50 -12.50 -59.60
C ILE A 9 -24.97 -13.96 -59.47
N ILE A 10 -25.11 -14.53 -58.27
CA ILE A 10 -26.24 -15.42 -57.95
C ILE A 10 -26.68 -15.20 -56.49
N LEU A 11 -27.94 -14.79 -56.42
CA LEU A 11 -28.87 -14.73 -55.30
C LEU A 11 -29.18 -16.16 -54.80
N GLY A 12 -28.96 -16.45 -53.52
CA GLY A 12 -29.32 -17.71 -52.88
C GLY A 12 -29.87 -17.48 -51.48
N LEU A 13 -31.20 -17.48 -51.39
CA LEU A 13 -32.00 -17.16 -50.21
C LEU A 13 -32.23 -18.41 -49.34
N ALA A 14 -32.27 -18.17 -48.02
CA ALA A 14 -33.02 -18.90 -46.97
C ALA A 14 -32.43 -20.22 -46.39
N LEU A 15 -32.19 -20.23 -45.08
CA LEU A 15 -33.11 -20.84 -44.10
C LEU A 15 -32.68 -20.50 -42.67
N ALA A 16 -33.65 -20.15 -41.84
CA ALA A 16 -33.48 -19.86 -40.42
C ALA A 16 -33.17 -21.15 -39.63
N ALA A 17 -32.21 -21.06 -38.71
CA ALA A 17 -32.12 -21.95 -37.56
C ALA A 17 -31.91 -21.08 -36.32
N LEU A 18 -33.00 -20.87 -35.58
CA LEU A 18 -32.97 -20.52 -34.18
C LEU A 18 -32.19 -21.62 -33.45
N GLY A 19 -31.03 -21.27 -32.91
CA GLY A 19 -30.16 -22.20 -32.23
C GLY A 19 -29.24 -21.46 -31.28
N TYR A 20 -29.82 -21.02 -30.17
CA TYR A 20 -29.19 -20.78 -28.86
C TYR A 20 -27.66 -20.88 -28.86
N GLY A 21 -27.00 -19.76 -29.13
CA GLY A 21 -25.60 -19.56 -28.75
C GLY A 21 -25.53 -19.45 -27.23
N ILE A 22 -24.95 -20.46 -26.60
CA ILE A 22 -24.58 -20.47 -25.18
C ILE A 22 -23.77 -19.20 -24.91
N ALA A 23 -24.39 -18.23 -24.25
CA ALA A 23 -23.68 -17.09 -23.69
C ALA A 23 -22.77 -17.65 -22.60
N TYR A 24 -21.46 -17.53 -22.79
CA TYR A 24 -20.50 -17.74 -21.72
C TYR A 24 -20.78 -16.68 -20.66
N ASP A 25 -21.30 -17.15 -19.53
CA ASP A 25 -21.57 -16.40 -18.32
C ASP A 25 -20.24 -15.88 -17.76
N LEU A 26 -19.84 -14.67 -18.17
CA LEU A 26 -18.77 -13.94 -17.50
C LEU A 26 -19.40 -13.26 -16.29
N ALA A 27 -19.52 -14.04 -15.21
CA ALA A 27 -19.86 -13.52 -13.89
C ALA A 27 -18.77 -12.54 -13.44
N THR A 28 -18.95 -11.27 -13.78
CA THR A 28 -18.29 -10.16 -13.11
C THR A 28 -18.84 -10.10 -11.69
N ALA A 29 -18.17 -10.79 -10.77
CA ALA A 29 -18.29 -10.53 -9.35
C ALA A 29 -17.74 -9.12 -9.06
N GLN A 30 -18.55 -8.09 -9.36
CA GLN A 30 -18.27 -6.73 -8.89
C GLN A 30 -18.60 -6.66 -7.40
N GLN A 31 -17.56 -6.89 -6.61
CA GLN A 31 -17.19 -6.08 -5.46
C GLN A 31 -18.37 -5.53 -4.67
N SER A 32 -18.81 -6.30 -3.68
CA SER A 32 -19.43 -5.74 -2.48
C SER A 32 -18.39 -4.79 -1.85
N SER A 33 -18.45 -3.52 -2.21
CA SER A 33 -17.77 -2.45 -1.48
C SER A 33 -18.49 -2.29 -0.15
N SER A 34 -18.13 -3.13 0.81
CA SER A 34 -18.40 -2.82 2.22
C SER A 34 -17.82 -1.43 2.49
N PRO A 35 -18.59 -0.45 3.00
CA PRO A 35 -18.01 0.80 3.45
C PRO A 35 -16.95 0.46 4.51
N PRO A 36 -15.79 1.15 4.52
CA PRO A 36 -14.78 0.90 5.55
C PRO A 36 -15.46 1.08 6.90
N SER A 37 -15.48 0.00 7.69
CA SER A 37 -15.98 0.02 9.04
C SER A 37 -15.31 1.16 9.79
N SER A 38 -16.13 1.93 10.51
CA SER A 38 -15.73 3.02 11.41
C SER A 38 -14.94 2.50 12.64
N ALA A 39 -14.04 1.54 12.44
CA ALA A 39 -12.88 1.45 13.30
C ALA A 39 -12.08 2.73 13.06
N SER A 40 -11.75 3.48 14.10
CA SER A 40 -10.67 4.46 14.03
C SER A 40 -9.42 3.69 13.57
N ARG A 41 -9.24 3.61 12.26
CA ARG A 41 -8.11 2.94 11.61
C ARG A 41 -6.94 3.81 12.01
N LEU A 42 -6.20 3.39 13.03
CA LEU A 42 -4.91 3.98 13.37
C LEU A 42 -4.18 4.13 12.03
N GLN A 43 -3.92 5.35 11.60
CA GLN A 43 -3.24 5.59 10.35
C GLN A 43 -1.74 5.46 10.62
N ALA A 44 -1.03 4.77 9.74
CA ALA A 44 0.42 4.77 9.77
C ALA A 44 0.93 6.19 9.54
N ILE A 45 1.81 6.67 10.40
CA ILE A 45 2.42 8.01 10.31
C ILE A 45 3.81 7.97 9.69
N ALA A 46 4.40 6.78 9.58
CA ALA A 46 5.70 6.57 8.99
C ALA A 46 5.88 5.14 8.49
N ARG A 47 6.97 4.89 7.77
CA ARG A 47 7.38 3.57 7.26
C ARG A 47 8.88 3.40 7.39
N ILE A 48 9.34 2.19 7.70
CA ILE A 48 10.75 1.82 7.61
C ILE A 48 11.12 1.67 6.14
N VAL A 49 12.06 2.46 5.64
CA VAL A 49 12.50 2.40 4.24
C VAL A 49 13.87 1.77 4.06
N ASP A 50 14.68 1.73 5.12
CA ASP A 50 15.96 1.03 5.10
C ASP A 50 16.44 0.67 6.52
N VAL A 51 17.31 -0.34 6.60
CA VAL A 51 17.99 -0.76 7.82
C VAL A 51 19.46 -1.07 7.48
N GLU A 52 20.35 -0.12 7.80
CA GLU A 52 21.78 -0.25 7.60
C GLU A 52 22.38 -1.17 8.68
N ASN A 53 23.20 -2.15 8.29
CA ASN A 53 24.08 -2.93 9.18
C ASN A 53 23.39 -3.72 10.32
N GLY A 54 22.12 -4.12 10.19
CA GLY A 54 21.54 -5.01 11.18
C GLY A 54 20.03 -5.18 11.08
N ARG A 55 19.37 -5.13 12.23
CA ARG A 55 17.93 -5.38 12.39
C ARG A 55 17.30 -4.32 13.26
N VAL A 56 15.97 -4.26 13.18
CA VAL A 56 15.17 -3.35 13.98
C VAL A 56 14.03 -4.12 14.64
N ALA A 57 13.81 -3.84 15.92
CA ALA A 57 12.66 -4.31 16.64
C ALA A 57 11.70 -3.15 16.90
N ARG A 58 10.40 -3.44 16.85
CA ARG A 58 9.32 -2.50 17.14
C ARG A 58 8.52 -2.99 18.34
N LYS A 59 8.18 -2.08 19.26
CA LYS A 59 7.20 -2.30 20.30
C LYS A 59 5.99 -1.38 20.07
N ARG A 60 4.79 -1.97 20.03
CA ARG A 60 3.51 -1.22 19.99
C ARG A 60 3.17 -0.69 21.39
N ILE A 61 2.38 0.38 21.46
CA ILE A 61 1.94 0.97 22.74
C ILE A 61 1.31 -0.04 23.71
N ASN A 62 0.56 -1.03 23.19
CA ASN A 62 -0.10 -2.07 23.98
C ASN A 62 0.57 -3.46 23.85
N ALA A 63 1.74 -3.54 23.23
CA ALA A 63 2.49 -4.79 23.19
C ALA A 63 3.37 -4.90 24.44
N GLU A 64 3.49 -6.11 24.98
CA GLU A 64 4.41 -6.36 26.10
C GLU A 64 5.86 -6.34 25.63
N ASN A 65 6.12 -6.97 24.48
CA ASN A 65 7.45 -7.26 23.97
C ASN A 65 7.74 -6.55 22.65
N TYR A 66 9.04 -6.37 22.39
CA TYR A 66 9.53 -5.97 21.06
C TYR A 66 9.40 -7.14 20.09
N GLN A 67 9.11 -6.82 18.83
CA GLN A 67 9.05 -7.77 17.72
C GLN A 67 9.99 -7.31 16.63
N LEU A 68 10.77 -8.23 16.07
CA LEU A 68 11.55 -7.93 14.86
C LEU A 68 10.60 -7.58 13.72
N VAL A 69 10.97 -6.56 12.95
CA VAL A 69 10.19 -6.07 11.82
C VAL A 69 11.11 -5.81 10.63
N ASP A 70 10.53 -5.91 9.43
CA ASP A 70 11.25 -5.75 8.17
C ASP A 70 11.10 -4.33 7.60
N ILE A 71 11.84 -4.05 6.53
CA ILE A 71 11.62 -2.89 5.66
C ILE A 71 10.17 -2.91 5.14
N ASP A 72 9.65 -1.74 4.81
CA ASP A 72 8.25 -1.46 4.46
C ASP A 72 7.25 -1.63 5.62
N THR A 73 7.71 -1.98 6.82
CA THR A 73 6.84 -2.00 8.00
C THR A 73 6.29 -0.61 8.29
N GLU A 74 4.96 -0.55 8.37
CA GLU A 74 4.23 0.64 8.79
C GLU A 74 4.38 0.89 10.29
N LEU A 75 4.57 2.16 10.62
CA LEU A 75 4.79 2.66 11.97
C LEU A 75 3.69 3.64 12.34
N PHE A 76 3.23 3.54 13.59
CA PHE A 76 2.05 4.24 14.08
C PHE A 76 2.42 5.10 15.27
N ALA A 77 1.57 6.08 15.58
CA ALA A 77 1.78 6.93 16.74
C ALA A 77 1.85 6.07 18.03
N GLY A 78 2.88 6.31 18.85
CA GLY A 78 3.15 5.54 20.07
C GLY A 78 3.99 4.28 19.88
N ASP A 79 4.34 3.89 18.65
CA ASP A 79 5.32 2.83 18.45
C ASP A 79 6.72 3.28 18.91
N LEU A 80 7.48 2.34 19.46
CA LEU A 80 8.90 2.48 19.74
C LEU A 80 9.68 1.60 18.77
N ILE A 81 10.77 2.13 18.22
CA ILE A 81 11.73 1.39 17.39
C ILE A 81 13.07 1.32 18.08
N LEU A 82 13.67 0.14 18.04
CA LEU A 82 14.94 -0.19 18.64
C LEU A 82 15.83 -0.83 17.59
N PRO A 83 16.77 -0.07 16.99
CA PRO A 83 17.83 -0.65 16.16
C PRO A 83 18.75 -1.50 17.03
N GLU A 84 19.04 -2.74 16.61
CA GLU A 84 19.89 -3.68 17.34
C GLU A 84 21.37 -3.55 16.93
N GLY A 85 22.29 -3.76 17.87
CA GLY A 85 23.72 -3.76 17.58
C GLY A 85 24.24 -2.40 17.11
N ASN A 86 24.81 -2.37 15.90
CA ASN A 86 25.27 -1.15 15.21
C ASN A 86 24.31 -0.69 14.10
N ALA A 87 23.07 -1.17 14.11
CA ALA A 87 22.11 -0.86 13.06
C ALA A 87 21.70 0.61 13.05
N ILE A 88 21.36 1.11 11.86
CA ILE A 88 20.78 2.44 11.68
C ILE A 88 19.54 2.32 10.82
N VAL A 89 18.41 2.80 11.32
CA VAL A 89 17.12 2.66 10.66
C VAL A 89 16.74 3.96 10.01
N LEU A 90 16.36 3.91 8.74
CA LEU A 90 15.82 5.05 8.01
C LEU A 90 14.30 4.93 7.98
N VAL A 91 13.64 5.93 8.54
CA VAL A 91 12.19 5.99 8.66
C VAL A 91 11.67 7.15 7.82
N GLN A 92 10.84 6.85 6.83
CA GLN A 92 10.16 7.85 6.03
C GLN A 92 8.90 8.31 6.76
N CYS A 93 8.83 9.58 7.11
CA CYS A 93 7.65 10.19 7.71
C CYS A 93 6.62 10.50 6.61
N ASN A 94 5.38 10.06 6.81
CA ASN A 94 4.33 10.15 5.79
C ASN A 94 3.84 11.59 5.58
N GLU A 95 3.74 12.37 6.66
CA GLU A 95 3.18 13.73 6.60
C GLU A 95 4.17 14.76 6.06
N SER A 96 5.42 14.73 6.51
CA SER A 96 6.45 15.68 6.10
C SER A 96 7.23 15.25 4.85
N GLY A 97 7.19 13.97 4.48
CA GLY A 97 8.07 13.43 3.45
C GLY A 97 9.56 13.41 3.83
N THR A 98 9.91 13.68 5.09
CA THR A 98 11.31 13.66 5.56
C THR A 98 11.75 12.27 5.99
N VAL A 99 13.04 11.98 5.85
CA VAL A 99 13.66 10.77 6.41
C VAL A 99 14.23 11.08 7.79
N TRP A 100 13.77 10.34 8.78
CA TRP A 100 14.32 10.32 10.12
C TRP A 100 15.30 9.16 10.26
N ARG A 101 16.53 9.48 10.68
CA ARG A 101 17.60 8.51 10.90
C ARG A 101 17.68 8.13 12.38
N VAL A 102 17.50 6.85 12.69
CA VAL A 102 17.47 6.32 14.06
C VAL A 102 18.72 5.49 14.33
N PRO A 103 19.69 5.99 15.10
CA PRO A 103 20.87 5.21 15.47
C PRO A 103 20.53 4.15 16.54
N ALA A 104 21.36 3.11 16.63
CA ALA A 104 21.29 2.14 17.72
C ALA A 104 21.58 2.77 19.10
N GLY A 105 21.10 2.08 20.14
CA GLY A 105 21.47 2.35 21.53
C GLY A 105 20.28 2.61 22.46
N SER A 106 19.18 3.20 21.98
CA SER A 106 17.98 3.41 22.81
C SER A 106 16.69 3.39 22.00
N PRO A 107 15.58 2.87 22.57
CA PRO A 107 14.29 2.92 21.90
C PRO A 107 13.87 4.35 21.59
N SER A 108 13.41 4.57 20.36
CA SER A 108 13.00 5.88 19.88
C SER A 108 11.53 5.87 19.48
N GLY A 109 10.77 6.88 19.93
CA GLY A 109 9.35 6.99 19.66
C GLY A 109 9.05 7.59 18.29
N VAL A 110 8.19 6.93 17.52
CA VAL A 110 7.86 7.34 16.14
C VAL A 110 7.23 8.72 16.09
N SER A 111 6.37 9.07 17.05
CA SER A 111 5.73 10.39 17.13
C SER A 111 6.72 11.52 17.43
N SER A 112 7.86 11.23 18.04
CA SER A 112 8.91 12.22 18.30
C SER A 112 9.78 12.43 17.06
N GLY A 113 10.12 11.34 16.35
CA GLY A 113 10.97 11.38 15.17
C GLY A 113 10.27 11.88 13.91
N CYS A 114 8.98 11.57 13.77
CA CYS A 114 8.12 12.00 12.66
C CYS A 114 7.06 13.02 13.12
N ALA A 115 7.42 13.92 14.04
CA ALA A 115 6.53 14.98 14.48
C ALA A 115 6.14 15.87 13.28
N SER A 116 4.83 16.08 13.10
CA SER A 116 4.34 17.05 12.12
C SER A 116 4.90 18.43 12.43
N PRO A 117 5.47 19.16 11.44
CA PRO A 117 5.94 20.52 11.66
C PRO A 117 4.82 21.47 12.12
N ASN A 118 3.55 21.12 11.92
CA ASN A 118 2.39 21.93 12.31
C ASN A 118 1.93 21.76 13.77
N ARG A 119 2.61 20.95 14.61
CA ARG A 119 2.24 20.78 16.04
C ARG A 119 3.10 21.56 17.04
N PHE A 120 4.10 22.32 16.58
CA PHE A 120 4.91 23.18 17.46
C PHE A 120 4.32 24.58 17.68
N ASN A 121 2.99 24.74 17.66
CA ASN A 121 2.34 25.93 18.22
C ASN A 121 1.77 25.64 19.61
N PHE A 122 2.60 25.09 20.50
CA PHE A 122 2.41 25.32 21.92
C PHE A 122 3.11 26.63 22.25
N SER A 123 2.35 27.73 22.18
CA SER A 123 2.73 28.99 22.82
C SER A 123 2.51 28.79 24.33
N PRO A 124 3.56 28.73 25.17
CA PRO A 124 3.36 28.83 26.61
C PRO A 124 2.89 30.25 26.93
N ARG A 125 1.68 30.39 27.48
CA ARG A 125 1.28 31.55 28.28
C ARG A 125 1.22 31.13 29.72
#